data_AF-X0ZSS6-F1
#
_entry.id   AF-X0ZSS6-F1
#
_cell.length_a   1.000
_cell.length_b   1.000
_cell.length_c   1.000
_cell.angle_alpha   90.00
_cell.angle_beta   90.00
_cell.angle_gamma   90.00
#
_symmetry.space_group_name_H-M   'P 1'
#
loop_
_entity.id
_entity.type
_entity.pdbx_description
1 polymer ?
#
loop_
_entity_poly.entity_id
_entity_poly.type
_entity_poly.pdbx_seq_one_letter_code
_entity_poly.pdbx_strand_id
1 'polypeptide(L)'
;MKEYIDTFHGYVIDIATGLGEMFENLLKSKATFLPIAMDVNPNVLVWTKKKMEEKYSKEFIAVASDAKHLAFKNDVLDYATSMAGFNN
;
A
#
# COMPACT_ATOMS: atom_id res chain seq x y z
N MET A 1 10.81 -3.13 -13.30
CA MET A 1 10.24 -3.17 -11.94
C MET A 1 8.80 -3.64 -12.10
N LYS A 2 8.32 -4.84 -11.72
CA LYS A 2 8.89 -6.02 -11.04
C LYS A 2 7.91 -7.19 -11.38
N GLU A 3 8.27 -8.10 -12.29
CA GLU A 3 7.37 -9.20 -12.78
C GLU A 3 6.72 -10.03 -11.67
N TYR A 4 7.33 -10.05 -10.49
CA TYR A 4 6.79 -10.76 -9.33
C TYR A 4 5.52 -10.12 -8.72
N ILE A 5 5.25 -8.83 -8.92
CA ILE A 5 4.03 -8.21 -8.36
C ILE A 5 2.79 -8.81 -9.05
N ASP A 6 2.93 -9.19 -10.32
CA ASP A 6 1.84 -9.82 -11.07
C ASP A 6 1.47 -11.22 -10.54
N THR A 7 2.26 -11.79 -9.60
CA THR A 7 1.93 -13.05 -8.92
C THR A 7 1.29 -12.85 -7.54
N PHE A 8 1.17 -11.60 -7.08
CA PHE A 8 0.57 -11.31 -5.77
C PHE A 8 -0.93 -11.65 -5.75
N HIS A 9 -1.45 -11.97 -4.56
CA HIS A 9 -2.84 -12.32 -4.32
C HIS A 9 -3.24 -11.95 -2.88
N GLY A 10 -4.53 -11.99 -2.58
CA GLY A 10 -5.03 -11.77 -1.22
C GLY A 10 -4.88 -10.32 -0.74
N TYR A 11 -4.43 -10.12 0.49
CA TYR A 11 -4.19 -8.81 1.10
C TYR A 11 -2.73 -8.39 0.93
N VAL A 12 -2.51 -7.29 0.21
CA VAL A 12 -1.17 -6.75 -0.06
C VAL A 12 -1.03 -5.39 0.59
N ILE A 13 -0.14 -5.27 1.56
CA ILE A 13 0.12 -4.01 2.26
C ILE A 13 1.37 -3.30 1.72
N ASP A 14 1.29 -1.98 1.56
CA ASP A 14 2.45 -1.12 1.38
C ASP A 14 2.70 -0.33 2.66
N ILE A 15 3.74 -0.73 3.39
CA ILE A 15 4.15 -0.15 4.67
C ILE A 15 4.92 1.15 4.43
N ALA A 16 4.55 2.20 5.18
CA ALA A 16 5.08 3.55 5.02
C ALA A 16 4.86 4.05 3.58
N THR A 17 3.60 3.97 3.12
CA THR A 17 3.20 4.31 1.75
C THR A 17 3.70 5.69 1.31
N GLY A 18 3.76 6.66 2.23
CA GLY A 18 4.24 8.00 1.93
C GLY A 18 3.46 8.62 0.77
N LEU A 19 4.19 9.12 -0.24
CA LEU A 19 3.63 9.72 -1.45
C LEU A 19 3.13 8.69 -2.49
N GLY A 20 3.26 7.40 -2.19
CA GLY A 20 2.63 6.30 -2.92
C GLY A 20 3.37 5.80 -4.15
N GLU A 21 4.69 5.99 -4.27
CA GLU A 21 5.43 5.51 -5.44
C GLU A 21 5.43 3.98 -5.55
N MET A 22 5.69 3.25 -4.46
CA MET A 22 5.59 1.79 -4.45
C MET A 22 4.15 1.33 -4.60
N PHE A 23 3.22 1.97 -3.89
CA PHE A 23 1.79 1.71 -4.01
C PHE A 23 1.26 1.91 -5.44
N GLU A 24 1.76 2.91 -6.18
CA GLU A 24 1.41 3.13 -7.59
C GLU A 24 1.83 1.92 -8.45
N ASN A 25 2.95 1.27 -8.14
CA ASN A 25 3.35 0.04 -8.83
C ASN A 25 2.41 -1.13 -8.52
N LEU A 26 1.92 -1.24 -7.28
CA LEU A 26 0.88 -2.22 -6.92
C LEU A 26 -0.41 -1.97 -7.73
N LEU A 27 -0.87 -0.72 -7.80
CA LEU A 27 -2.09 -0.37 -8.51
C LEU A 27 -1.99 -0.57 -10.04
N LYS A 28 -0.79 -0.46 -10.62
CA LYS A 28 -0.55 -0.72 -12.06
C LYS A 28 -0.41 -2.20 -12.41
N SER A 29 -0.22 -3.07 -11.43
CA SER A 29 -0.05 -4.50 -11.67
C SER A 29 -1.31 -5.13 -12.30
N LYS A 30 -1.11 -6.26 -12.98
CA LYS A 30 -2.19 -7.07 -13.55
C LYS A 30 -2.74 -8.10 -12.55
N ALA A 31 -2.12 -8.21 -11.38
CA ALA A 31 -2.56 -9.13 -10.34
C ALA A 31 -3.92 -8.71 -9.76
N THR A 32 -4.64 -9.72 -9.27
CA THR A 32 -5.92 -9.53 -8.59
C THR A 32 -5.71 -9.74 -7.08
N PHE A 33 -5.60 -8.63 -6.35
CA PHE A 33 -5.45 -8.59 -4.89
C PHE A 33 -6.15 -7.35 -4.31
N LEU A 34 -6.29 -7.30 -2.99
CA LEU A 34 -6.79 -6.13 -2.26
C LEU A 34 -5.61 -5.29 -1.75
N PRO A 35 -5.38 -4.08 -2.30
CA PRO A 35 -4.28 -3.22 -1.86
C PRO A 35 -4.61 -2.53 -0.53
N ILE A 36 -3.60 -2.42 0.34
CA ILE A 36 -3.68 -1.68 1.60
C ILE A 36 -2.54 -0.66 1.65
N ALA A 37 -2.86 0.63 1.65
CA ALA A 37 -1.93 1.71 1.94
C ALA A 37 -1.85 1.92 3.45
N MET A 38 -0.64 1.99 4.01
CA MET A 38 -0.42 2.25 5.43
C MET A 38 0.66 3.31 5.64
N ASP A 39 0.35 4.30 6.47
CA ASP A 39 1.29 5.32 6.93
C ASP A 39 0.98 5.69 8.37
N VAL A 40 1.97 6.19 9.10
CA VAL A 40 1.76 6.70 10.47
C VAL A 40 1.04 8.06 10.43
N ASN A 41 1.21 8.83 9.35
CA ASN A 41 0.63 10.15 9.20
C ASN A 41 -0.70 10.09 8.42
N PRO A 42 -1.86 10.33 9.09
CA PRO A 42 -3.16 10.27 8.42
C PRO A 42 -3.34 11.33 7.33
N ASN A 43 -2.66 12.48 7.43
CA ASN A 43 -2.75 13.52 6.39
C ASN A 43 -2.06 13.08 5.10
N VAL A 44 -0.95 12.35 5.20
CA VAL A 44 -0.26 11.75 4.06
C VAL A 44 -1.16 10.70 3.41
N LEU A 45 -1.80 9.84 4.21
CA LEU A 45 -2.76 8.86 3.69
C LEU A 45 -3.96 9.49 3.00
N VAL A 46 -4.56 10.55 3.55
CA VAL A 46 -5.69 11.24 2.91
C VAL A 46 -5.27 11.81 1.56
N TRP A 47 -4.10 12.46 1.51
CA TRP A 47 -3.56 13.02 0.26
C TRP A 47 -3.27 11.93 -0.77
N THR A 48 -2.55 10.88 -0.38
CA THR A 48 -2.21 9.76 -1.26
C THR A 48 -3.47 9.04 -1.71
N LYS A 49 -4.45 8.87 -0.81
CA LYS A 49 -5.73 8.24 -1.13
C LYS A 49 -6.44 8.96 -2.26
N LYS A 50 -6.66 10.27 -2.08
CA LYS A 50 -7.29 11.14 -3.08
C LYS A 50 -6.55 11.07 -4.42
N LYS A 51 -5.23 11.25 -4.40
CA LYS A 51 -4.39 11.22 -5.61
C LYS A 51 -4.52 9.90 -6.38
N MET A 52 -4.52 8.76 -5.68
CA MET A 52 -4.57 7.44 -6.32
C MET A 52 -5.96 7.08 -6.82
N GLU A 53 -7.01 7.40 -6.06
CA GLU A 53 -8.41 7.18 -6.48
C GLU A 53 -8.74 8.02 -7.73
N GLU A 54 -8.30 9.28 -7.79
CA GLU A 54 -8.45 10.16 -8.96
C GLU A 54 -7.72 9.61 -10.20
N LYS A 55 -6.57 8.95 -10.02
CA LYS A 55 -5.70 8.53 -11.13
C LYS A 55 -6.01 7.12 -11.65
N TYR A 56 -6.41 6.19 -10.78
CA TYR A 56 -6.51 4.77 -11.12
C TYR A 56 -7.92 4.19 -11.07
N SER A 57 -8.90 4.91 -10.49
CA SER A 57 -10.28 4.42 -10.32
C SER A 57 -10.35 3.01 -9.70
N LYS A 58 -9.37 2.67 -8.85
CA LYS A 58 -9.31 1.41 -8.10
C LYS A 58 -9.56 1.68 -6.63
N GLU A 59 -10.43 0.88 -6.02
CA GLU A 59 -10.63 0.91 -4.58
C GLU A 59 -9.47 0.23 -3.85
N PHE A 60 -9.09 0.77 -2.71
CA PHE A 60 -8.11 0.19 -1.80
C PHE A 60 -8.37 0.65 -0.37
N ILE A 61 -7.77 -0.07 0.58
CA ILE A 61 -7.87 0.25 2.00
C ILE A 61 -6.75 1.24 2.36
N ALA A 62 -7.06 2.25 3.16
CA ALA A 62 -6.07 3.15 3.75
C ALA A 62 -6.14 3.03 5.28
N VAL A 63 -5.02 2.70 5.92
CA VAL A 63 -4.94 2.50 7.38
C VAL A 63 -3.84 3.36 7.98
N ALA A 64 -4.22 4.26 8.88
CA ALA A 64 -3.24 4.98 9.69
C ALA A 64 -2.75 4.09 10.84
N SER A 65 -1.48 3.70 10.82
CA SER A 65 -0.90 2.81 11.83
C SER A 65 0.62 2.98 11.93
N ASP A 66 1.15 2.81 13.13
CA ASP A 66 2.59 2.73 13.37
C ASP A 66 3.11 1.35 12.92
N ALA A 67 4.20 1.31 12.15
CA ALA A 67 4.83 0.07 11.70
C ALA A 67 5.40 -0.78 12.86
N LYS A 68 5.69 -0.16 14.02
CA LYS A 68 6.10 -0.86 15.25
C LYS A 68 4.92 -1.49 15.99
N HIS A 69 3.70 -1.00 15.72
CA HIS A 69 2.46 -1.42 16.38
C HIS A 69 1.33 -1.49 15.34
N LEU A 70 1.39 -2.51 14.50
CA LEU A 70 0.45 -2.71 13.39
C LEU A 70 -0.98 -2.92 13.90
N ALA A 71 -1.94 -2.20 13.32
CA ALA A 71 -3.38 -2.33 13.58
C ALA A 71 -4.02 -3.57 12.93
N PHE A 72 -3.22 -4.60 12.62
CA PHE A 72 -3.64 -5.82 11.93
C PHE A 72 -3.51 -7.03 12.85
N LYS A 73 -4.38 -8.02 12.68
CA LYS A 73 -4.20 -9.32 13.34
C LYS A 73 -3.00 -10.05 12.72
N ASN A 74 -2.42 -11.00 13.45
CA ASN A 74 -1.40 -11.88 12.90
C ASN A 74 -1.97 -12.69 11.72
N ASP A 75 -1.11 -13.01 10.76
CA ASP A 75 -1.37 -13.90 9.62
C ASP A 75 -2.54 -13.48 8.70
N VAL A 76 -2.82 -12.18 8.61
CA VAL A 76 -3.85 -11.63 7.69
C VAL A 76 -3.32 -11.06 6.38
N LEU A 77 -2.00 -10.85 6.29
CA LEU A 77 -1.36 -10.23 5.13
C LEU A 77 -0.63 -11.32 4.33
N ASP A 78 -0.91 -11.38 3.03
CA ASP A 78 -0.25 -12.31 2.12
C ASP A 78 1.10 -11.76 1.64
N TYR A 79 1.17 -10.44 1.42
CA TYR A 79 2.38 -9.75 0.98
C TYR A 79 2.53 -8.41 1.68
N ALA A 80 3.78 -8.06 1.99
CA ALA A 80 4.16 -6.74 2.47
C ALA A 80 5.21 -6.13 1.55
N THR A 81 4.99 -4.88 1.17
CA THR A 81 5.96 -4.05 0.46
C THR A 81 6.37 -2.88 1.32
N SER A 82 7.59 -2.42 1.14
CA SER A 82 8.13 -1.22 1.77
C SER A 82 9.19 -0.68 0.82
N MET A 83 9.19 0.63 0.63
CA MET A 83 10.17 1.30 -0.19
C MET A 83 10.70 2.53 0.55
N ALA A 84 12.00 2.51 0.85
CA ALA A 84 12.69 3.66 1.39
C ALA A 84 12.76 4.77 0.32
N GLY A 85 11.87 5.77 0.42
CA GLY A 85 11.88 6.94 -0.45
C GLY A 85 12.88 8.00 0.01
N PHE A 86 12.64 8.57 1.20
CA PHE A 86 13.51 9.59 1.81
C PHE A 86 14.19 9.12 3.10
N ASN A 87 13.52 8.25 3.86
CA ASN A 87 14.03 7.51 5.01
C ASN A 87 13.11 6.29 5.21
N ASN A 88 13.55 5.27 5.95
CA ASN A 88 12.74 4.12 6.34
C ASN A 88 12.83 3.91 7.85
#